data_AF-A0A0D7APP4-F1
#
_entry.id   AF-A0A0D7APP4-F1
#
_cell.length_a   1.000
_cell.length_b   1.000
_cell.length_c   1.000
_cell.angle_alpha   90.00
_cell.angle_beta   90.00
_cell.angle_gamma   90.00
#
_symmetry.space_group_name_H-M   'P 1'
#
loop_
_entity.id
_entity.type
_entity.pdbx_description
1 polymer ?
#
loop_
_entity_poly.entity_id
_entity_poly.type
_entity_poly.pdbx_seq_one_letter_code
_entity_poly.pdbx_strand_id
1 'polypeptide(L)'
;MLGDMNVVEDSLDRLPERRDNKEVVNALNELKRHFHLKDGWRSANPNERGYTYLQTAMGSQSRIDRIYVTNTGRWTIPRHLIGNKKFTKEIKKIGMKYQEDLEQALITLNEECVQRGLLLIQQLHAKFKKDVRNAAKKIARIATPLIQKKIDEICVKIKLNNNDLAITEDKWILSNVVLQKKMVQLISERDQGKRQTIAVNCCLKFEINDKFWTKAAKEKKLRDVIRMMQIPGSAPAAYTTET
;
A
#
# COMPACT_ATOMS: atom_id res chain seq x y z
N MET A 1 15.92 3.35 -2.21
CA MET A 1 17.16 3.06 -2.96
C MET A 1 17.48 1.60 -2.72
N LEU A 2 17.86 0.85 -3.74
CA LEU A 2 18.22 -0.56 -3.60
C LEU A 2 19.40 -0.88 -4.51
N GLY A 3 20.25 -1.80 -4.09
CA GLY A 3 21.37 -2.29 -4.87
C GLY A 3 22.57 -2.66 -4.02
N ASP A 4 23.64 -3.03 -4.70
CA ASP A 4 24.95 -3.25 -4.10
C ASP A 4 25.63 -1.90 -3.83
N MET A 5 25.86 -1.61 -2.55
CA MET A 5 26.54 -0.39 -2.12
C MET A 5 28.06 -0.56 -2.04
N ASN A 6 28.53 -1.81 -2.12
CA ASN A 6 29.93 -2.20 -1.92
C ASN A 6 30.57 -1.62 -0.65
N VAL A 7 29.74 -1.32 0.37
CA VAL A 7 30.15 -0.74 1.66
C VAL A 7 29.29 -1.31 2.78
N VAL A 8 29.94 -1.48 3.94
CA VAL A 8 29.32 -1.90 5.18
C VAL A 8 29.15 -0.72 6.14
N GLU A 9 27.92 -0.49 6.60
CA GLU A 9 27.59 0.60 7.53
C GLU A 9 27.81 0.23 9.02
N ASP A 10 27.46 -1.00 9.41
CA ASP A 10 27.56 -1.52 10.77
C ASP A 10 28.61 -2.63 10.85
N SER A 11 29.41 -2.72 11.90
CA SER A 11 30.35 -3.83 12.10
C SER A 11 29.66 -5.21 12.09
N LEU A 12 28.40 -5.30 12.53
CA LEU A 12 27.62 -6.54 12.50
C LEU A 12 27.34 -7.06 11.09
N ASP A 13 27.43 -6.20 10.08
CA ASP A 13 27.23 -6.56 8.67
C ASP A 13 28.47 -7.19 8.03
N ARG A 14 29.53 -7.47 8.81
CA ARG A 14 30.78 -8.03 8.29
C ARG A 14 31.36 -9.10 9.21
N LEU A 15 31.94 -10.13 8.62
CA LEU A 15 32.68 -11.19 9.31
C LEU A 15 34.04 -11.41 8.63
N PRO A 16 35.18 -11.33 9.36
CA PRO A 16 35.30 -10.84 10.73
C PRO A 16 34.85 -9.37 10.86
N GLU A 17 34.41 -9.00 12.06
CA GLU A 17 33.88 -7.67 12.32
C GLU A 17 34.97 -6.61 12.09
N ARG A 18 34.72 -5.71 11.14
CA ARG A 18 35.54 -4.52 10.90
C ARG A 18 34.66 -3.40 10.37
N ARG A 19 35.03 -2.16 10.69
CA ARG A 19 34.38 -0.97 10.13
C ARG A 19 35.00 -0.65 8.77
N ASP A 20 34.18 -0.25 7.81
CA ASP A 20 34.67 0.29 6.54
C ASP A 20 35.11 1.76 6.70
N ASN A 21 35.64 2.34 5.62
CA ASN A 21 36.13 3.70 5.60
C ASN A 21 35.05 4.69 6.09
N LYS A 22 35.37 5.44 7.15
CA LYS A 22 34.48 6.41 7.78
C LYS A 22 33.98 7.47 6.80
N GLU A 23 34.80 7.90 5.85
CA GLU A 23 34.42 8.93 4.87
C GLU A 23 33.29 8.43 3.96
N VAL A 24 33.42 7.19 3.46
CA VAL A 24 32.40 6.57 2.61
C VAL A 24 31.10 6.34 3.37
N VAL A 25 31.20 5.84 4.60
CA VAL A 25 30.04 5.62 5.48
C VAL A 25 29.35 6.95 5.82
N ASN A 26 30.12 8.01 6.08
CA ASN A 26 29.58 9.34 6.36
C ASN A 26 28.88 9.95 5.14
N ALA A 27 29.47 9.85 3.95
CA ALA A 27 28.84 10.32 2.71
C ALA A 27 27.51 9.60 2.44
N LEU A 28 27.47 8.28 2.67
CA LEU A 28 26.24 7.50 2.58
C LEU A 28 25.20 7.92 3.64
N ASN A 29 25.64 8.20 4.87
CA ASN A 29 24.78 8.73 5.93
C ASN A 29 24.18 10.09 5.58
N GLU A 30 24.95 10.99 4.98
CA GLU A 30 24.47 12.28 4.50
C GLU A 30 23.43 12.13 3.38
N LEU A 31 23.70 11.27 2.40
CA LEU A 31 22.77 10.94 1.33
C LEU A 31 21.44 10.42 1.89
N LYS A 32 21.51 9.47 2.84
CA LYS A 32 20.33 8.94 3.52
C LYS A 32 19.55 10.04 4.24
N ARG A 33 20.25 10.91 4.98
CA ARG A 33 19.62 12.03 5.71
C ARG A 33 18.92 12.98 4.74
N HIS A 34 19.57 13.34 3.64
CA HIS A 34 19.03 14.24 2.62
C HIS A 34 17.75 13.70 1.98
N PHE A 35 17.70 12.40 1.68
CA PHE A 35 16.53 11.76 1.06
C PHE A 35 15.57 11.10 2.07
N HIS A 36 15.77 11.31 3.38
CA HIS A 36 15.00 10.68 4.46
C HIS A 36 14.90 9.15 4.34
N LEU A 37 16.01 8.52 4.01
CA LEU A 37 16.14 7.08 3.84
C LEU A 37 16.61 6.40 5.12
N LYS A 38 16.09 5.20 5.37
CA LYS A 38 16.56 4.28 6.40
C LYS A 38 16.83 2.91 5.81
N ASP A 39 17.78 2.16 6.37
CA ASP A 39 18.00 0.76 5.98
C ASP A 39 16.77 -0.06 6.40
N GLY A 40 15.99 -0.50 5.41
CA GLY A 40 14.76 -1.24 5.63
C GLY A 40 15.00 -2.64 6.19
N TRP A 41 16.11 -3.30 5.81
CA TRP A 41 16.43 -4.62 6.31
C TRP A 41 16.93 -4.55 7.75
N ARG A 42 17.84 -3.63 8.08
CA ARG A 42 18.32 -3.45 9.46
C ARG A 42 17.23 -2.94 10.40
N SER A 43 16.27 -2.17 9.89
CA SER A 43 15.08 -1.78 10.67
C SER A 43 14.20 -2.97 11.04
N ALA A 44 14.12 -3.99 10.18
CA ALA A 44 13.30 -5.18 10.43
C ALA A 44 14.05 -6.25 11.24
N ASN A 45 15.38 -6.31 11.12
CA ASN A 45 16.22 -7.30 11.78
C ASN A 45 17.40 -6.61 12.51
N PRO A 46 17.17 -5.92 13.65
CA PRO A 46 18.18 -5.07 14.28
C PRO A 46 19.46 -5.81 14.68
N ASN A 47 19.31 -7.04 15.18
CA ASN A 47 20.41 -7.82 15.77
C ASN A 47 20.83 -9.03 14.93
N GLU A 48 20.25 -9.21 13.74
CA GLU A 48 20.55 -10.36 12.90
C GLU A 48 21.77 -10.12 12.01
N ARG A 49 22.46 -11.21 11.67
CA ARG A 49 23.55 -11.25 10.69
C ARG A 49 23.01 -11.90 9.41
N GLY A 50 22.84 -11.10 8.36
CA GLY A 50 22.33 -11.54 7.06
C GLY A 50 23.27 -11.12 5.94
N TYR A 51 24.32 -11.90 5.70
CA TYR A 51 25.33 -11.58 4.68
C TYR A 51 24.77 -11.78 3.26
N THR A 52 25.21 -10.95 2.33
CA THR A 52 24.80 -11.03 0.91
C THR A 52 25.96 -11.37 -0.02
N TYR A 53 27.19 -11.30 0.50
CA TYR A 53 28.41 -11.60 -0.22
C TYR A 53 29.38 -12.44 0.63
N LEU A 54 30.05 -13.40 -0.02
CA LEU A 54 31.11 -14.24 0.55
C LEU A 54 32.38 -14.10 -0.30
N GLN A 55 33.47 -13.67 0.33
CA GLN A 55 34.80 -13.70 -0.23
C GLN A 55 35.44 -15.06 0.02
N THR A 56 35.42 -15.93 -0.98
CA THR A 56 35.87 -17.33 -0.89
C THR A 56 37.33 -17.49 -0.48
N ALA A 57 38.22 -16.58 -0.89
CA ALA A 57 39.66 -16.69 -0.61
C ALA A 57 40.02 -16.57 0.89
N MET A 58 39.29 -15.74 1.64
CA MET A 58 39.58 -15.45 3.06
C MET A 58 38.46 -15.90 3.99
N GLY A 59 37.35 -16.44 3.45
CA GLY A 59 36.15 -16.78 4.20
C GLY A 59 35.38 -15.56 4.74
N SER A 60 35.77 -14.34 4.37
CA SER A 60 35.13 -13.11 4.84
C SER A 60 33.72 -12.97 4.26
N GLN A 61 32.76 -12.50 5.05
CA GLN A 61 31.37 -12.30 4.64
C GLN A 61 30.95 -10.85 4.88
N SER A 62 30.09 -10.32 4.04
CA SER A 62 29.56 -8.96 4.19
C SER A 62 28.14 -8.80 3.66
N ARG A 63 27.38 -7.89 4.26
CA ARG A 63 26.09 -7.41 3.74
C ARG A 63 26.28 -6.08 3.02
N ILE A 64 26.35 -6.15 1.70
CA ILE A 64 26.59 -5.01 0.80
C ILE A 64 25.38 -4.70 -0.09
N ASP A 65 24.50 -5.68 -0.31
CA ASP A 65 23.20 -5.46 -0.93
C ASP A 65 22.25 -4.84 0.10
N ARG A 66 21.81 -3.62 -0.16
CA ARG A 66 21.02 -2.83 0.80
C ARG A 66 19.73 -2.35 0.18
N ILE A 67 18.68 -2.32 1.01
CA ILE A 67 17.36 -1.79 0.65
C ILE A 67 17.05 -0.63 1.58
N TYR A 68 17.20 0.59 1.08
CA TYR A 68 16.82 1.79 1.80
C TYR A 68 15.42 2.26 1.43
N VAL A 69 14.63 2.53 2.46
CA VAL A 69 13.22 2.93 2.36
C VAL A 69 13.01 4.31 2.96
N THR A 70 12.04 5.06 2.42
CA THR A 70 11.58 6.31 3.03
C THR A 70 10.61 6.03 4.18
N ASN A 71 10.54 6.93 5.16
CA ASN A 71 9.59 6.80 6.28
C ASN A 71 8.11 6.85 5.85
N THR A 72 7.82 7.48 4.71
CA THR A 72 6.49 7.49 4.12
C THR A 72 6.38 6.36 3.08
N GLY A 73 5.38 5.50 3.25
CA GLY A 73 5.06 4.46 2.27
C GLY A 73 4.75 5.09 0.91
N ARG A 74 5.23 4.46 -0.18
CA ARG A 74 4.91 4.91 -1.53
C ARG A 74 3.49 4.51 -1.86
N TRP A 75 2.73 5.45 -2.44
CA TRP A 75 1.43 5.12 -3.01
C TRP A 75 1.58 3.99 -4.04
N THR A 76 0.80 2.92 -3.86
CA THR A 76 0.74 1.77 -4.76
C THR A 76 -0.60 1.74 -5.50
N ILE A 77 -0.59 1.22 -6.73
CA ILE A 77 -1.82 1.02 -7.50
C ILE A 77 -2.67 -0.03 -6.76
N PRO A 78 -3.95 0.26 -6.43
CA PRO A 78 -4.83 -0.73 -5.81
C PRO A 78 -4.92 -2.01 -6.63
N ARG A 79 -4.84 -3.17 -5.97
CA ARG A 79 -4.79 -4.48 -6.65
C ARG A 79 -6.01 -4.71 -7.56
N HIS A 80 -7.19 -4.29 -7.13
CA HIS A 80 -8.42 -4.42 -7.91
C HIS A 80 -8.42 -3.62 -9.24
N LEU A 81 -7.47 -2.69 -9.43
CA LEU A 81 -7.32 -1.98 -10.71
C LEU A 81 -6.46 -2.74 -11.72
N ILE A 82 -5.58 -3.63 -11.29
CA ILE A 82 -4.61 -4.31 -12.17
C ILE A 82 -5.33 -5.14 -13.25
N GLY A 83 -6.51 -5.71 -12.95
CA GLY A 83 -7.36 -6.42 -13.91
C GLY A 83 -8.46 -5.58 -14.57
N ASN A 84 -8.52 -4.27 -14.31
CA ASN A 84 -9.60 -3.43 -14.82
C ASN A 84 -9.36 -3.06 -16.29
N LYS A 85 -10.23 -3.56 -17.19
CA LYS A 85 -10.15 -3.31 -18.65
C LYS A 85 -10.05 -1.82 -19.00
N LYS A 86 -10.76 -0.93 -18.29
CA LYS A 86 -10.68 0.53 -18.54
C LYS A 86 -9.29 1.06 -18.21
N PHE A 87 -8.73 0.64 -17.08
CA PHE A 87 -7.38 1.03 -16.68
C PHE A 87 -6.32 0.49 -17.64
N THR A 88 -6.44 -0.77 -18.07
CA THR A 88 -5.53 -1.37 -19.05
C THR A 88 -5.54 -0.59 -20.37
N LYS A 89 -6.71 -0.19 -20.87
CA LYS A 89 -6.83 0.62 -22.09
C LYS A 89 -6.14 1.99 -21.95
N GLU A 90 -6.35 2.67 -20.83
CA GLU A 90 -5.70 3.95 -20.56
C GLU A 90 -4.18 3.82 -20.43
N ILE A 91 -3.68 2.81 -19.72
CA ILE A 91 -2.23 2.56 -19.63
C ILE A 91 -1.64 2.29 -21.00
N LYS A 92 -2.30 1.47 -21.83
CA LYS A 92 -1.83 1.20 -23.19
C LYS A 92 -1.71 2.50 -23.99
N LYS A 93 -2.73 3.36 -23.94
CA LYS A 93 -2.69 4.67 -24.62
C LYS A 93 -1.54 5.54 -24.12
N ILE A 94 -1.35 5.64 -22.80
CA ILE A 94 -0.23 6.41 -22.21
C ILE A 94 1.12 5.80 -22.59
N GLY A 95 1.20 4.46 -22.65
CA GLY A 95 2.39 3.71 -23.02
C GLY A 95 2.78 3.90 -24.48
N MET A 96 1.82 3.85 -25.41
CA MET A 96 2.08 4.11 -26.84
C MET A 96 2.62 5.52 -27.04
N LYS A 97 1.97 6.52 -26.42
CA LYS A 97 2.46 7.90 -26.48
C LYS A 97 3.87 8.05 -25.89
N TYR A 98 4.15 7.39 -24.78
CA TYR A 98 5.48 7.41 -24.18
C TYR A 98 6.54 6.75 -25.08
N GLN A 99 6.18 5.67 -25.77
CA GLN A 99 7.05 5.03 -26.74
C GLN A 99 7.35 5.96 -27.93
N GLU A 100 6.33 6.61 -28.49
CA GLU A 100 6.50 7.62 -29.54
C GLU A 100 7.39 8.78 -29.06
N ASP A 101 7.11 9.36 -27.88
CA ASP A 101 7.90 10.44 -27.27
C ASP A 101 9.37 10.01 -27.07
N LEU A 102 9.62 8.73 -26.73
CA LEU A 102 10.97 8.18 -26.57
C LEU A 102 11.70 8.00 -27.91
N GLU A 103 11.03 7.45 -28.92
CA GLU A 103 11.60 7.24 -30.24
C GLU A 103 12.02 8.58 -30.86
N GLN A 104 11.16 9.60 -30.73
CA GLN A 104 11.50 10.96 -31.16
C GLN A 104 12.70 11.53 -30.40
N ALA A 105 12.72 11.38 -29.07
CA ALA A 105 13.86 11.82 -28.27
C ALA A 105 15.16 11.12 -28.67
N LEU A 106 15.13 9.82 -29.00
CA LEU A 106 16.31 9.07 -29.44
C LEU A 106 16.82 9.54 -30.80
N ILE A 107 15.93 9.87 -31.75
CA ILE A 107 16.30 10.41 -33.06
C ILE A 107 17.05 11.75 -32.89
N THR A 108 16.49 12.67 -32.10
CA THR A 108 17.11 14.00 -31.85
C THR A 108 18.47 13.89 -31.15
N LEU A 109 18.69 12.85 -30.35
CA LEU A 109 19.94 12.69 -29.58
C LEU A 109 21.12 12.15 -30.38
N ASN A 110 20.88 11.51 -31.52
CA ASN A 110 21.97 11.20 -32.46
C ASN A 110 22.56 12.48 -33.10
N GLU A 111 21.86 13.62 -33.00
CA GLU A 111 22.28 14.90 -33.59
C GLU A 111 22.91 15.87 -32.55
N GLU A 112 22.65 15.73 -31.24
CA GLU A 112 23.26 16.56 -30.18
C GLU A 112 23.59 15.82 -28.85
N CYS A 113 24.77 16.13 -28.29
CA CYS A 113 25.33 15.84 -26.95
C CYS A 113 24.56 14.88 -26.00
N VAL A 114 25.16 13.70 -25.79
CA VAL A 114 24.73 12.56 -24.95
C VAL A 114 24.21 12.93 -23.54
N GLN A 115 24.77 13.93 -22.86
CA GLN A 115 24.36 14.29 -21.49
C GLN A 115 22.98 14.97 -21.40
N ARG A 116 22.61 15.80 -22.40
CA ARG A 116 21.25 16.41 -22.43
C ARG A 116 20.19 15.36 -22.70
N GLY A 117 20.53 14.31 -23.46
CA GLY A 117 19.64 13.20 -23.77
C GLY A 117 19.25 12.32 -22.62
N LEU A 118 20.21 11.97 -21.76
CA LEU A 118 19.91 11.16 -20.60
C LEU A 118 18.93 11.88 -19.65
N LEU A 119 19.08 13.20 -19.48
CA LEU A 119 18.15 14.01 -18.69
C LEU A 119 16.75 14.03 -19.31
N LEU A 120 16.65 14.18 -20.63
CA LEU A 120 15.38 14.18 -21.37
C LEU A 120 14.64 12.85 -21.21
N ILE A 121 15.33 11.72 -21.39
CA ILE A 121 14.75 10.37 -21.24
C ILE A 121 14.27 10.15 -19.80
N GLN A 122 15.06 10.55 -18.81
CA GLN A 122 14.66 10.45 -17.40
C GLN A 122 13.43 11.31 -17.10
N GLN A 123 13.33 12.51 -17.66
CA GLN A 123 12.16 13.38 -17.53
C GLN A 123 10.91 12.79 -18.20
N LEU A 124 11.04 12.23 -19.41
CA LEU A 124 9.96 11.52 -20.10
C LEU A 124 9.47 10.32 -19.28
N HIS A 125 10.39 9.52 -18.75
CA HIS A 125 10.05 8.38 -17.91
C HIS A 125 9.39 8.81 -16.59
N ALA A 126 9.83 9.92 -16.00
CA ALA A 126 9.20 10.51 -14.81
C ALA A 126 7.77 10.99 -15.10
N LYS A 127 7.56 11.67 -16.24
CA LYS A 127 6.24 12.10 -16.74
C LYS A 127 5.32 10.91 -16.97
N PHE A 128 5.77 9.88 -17.68
CA PHE A 128 5.02 8.64 -17.90
C PHE A 128 4.55 8.02 -16.58
N LYS A 129 5.45 7.84 -15.60
CA LYS A 129 5.10 7.31 -14.27
C LYS A 129 4.08 8.18 -13.54
N LYS A 130 4.16 9.51 -13.69
CA LYS A 130 3.20 10.46 -13.12
C LYS A 130 1.83 10.33 -13.78
N ASP A 131 1.78 10.19 -15.10
CA ASP A 131 0.54 10.07 -15.86
C ASP A 131 -0.18 8.75 -15.57
N VAL A 132 0.55 7.63 -15.54
CA VAL A 132 0.02 6.32 -15.12
C VAL A 132 -0.55 6.40 -13.70
N ARG A 133 0.17 7.03 -12.76
CA ARG A 133 -0.30 7.23 -11.39
C ARG A 133 -1.58 8.07 -11.33
N ASN A 134 -1.67 9.12 -12.13
CA ASN A 134 -2.84 10.00 -12.17
C ASN A 134 -4.06 9.29 -12.77
N ALA A 135 -3.87 8.54 -13.86
CA ALA A 135 -4.91 7.71 -14.46
C ALA A 135 -5.42 6.67 -13.46
N ALA A 136 -4.52 5.98 -12.77
CA ALA A 136 -4.86 5.01 -11.74
C ALA A 136 -5.68 5.65 -10.60
N LYS A 137 -5.28 6.83 -10.12
CA LYS A 137 -6.04 7.58 -9.09
C LYS A 137 -7.43 7.99 -9.57
N LYS A 138 -7.57 8.47 -10.80
CA LYS A 138 -8.87 8.85 -11.38
C LYS A 138 -9.82 7.65 -11.44
N ILE A 139 -9.34 6.50 -11.92
CA ILE A 139 -10.16 5.28 -12.00
C ILE A 139 -10.43 4.71 -10.60
N ALA A 140 -9.47 4.74 -9.68
CA ALA A 140 -9.66 4.31 -8.29
C ALA A 140 -10.79 5.08 -7.62
N ARG A 141 -10.89 6.40 -7.86
CA ARG A 141 -11.96 7.25 -7.32
C ARG A 141 -13.36 6.82 -7.76
N ILE A 142 -13.49 6.15 -8.90
CA ILE A 142 -14.76 5.65 -9.43
C ILE A 142 -14.98 4.18 -9.05
N ALA A 143 -13.95 3.33 -9.19
CA ALA A 143 -14.06 1.90 -8.93
C ALA A 143 -14.27 1.58 -7.44
N THR A 144 -13.58 2.28 -6.54
CA THR A 144 -13.69 2.07 -5.09
C THR A 144 -15.13 2.26 -4.56
N PRO A 145 -15.82 3.38 -4.86
CA PRO A 145 -17.22 3.55 -4.41
C PRO A 145 -18.18 2.59 -5.10
N LEU A 146 -17.91 2.13 -6.33
CA LEU A 146 -18.74 1.09 -6.96
C LEU A 146 -18.64 -0.26 -6.23
N ILE A 147 -17.45 -0.63 -5.77
CA ILE A 147 -17.28 -1.82 -4.92
C ILE A 147 -18.01 -1.63 -3.59
N GLN A 148 -17.94 -0.43 -3.00
CA GLN A 148 -18.69 -0.09 -1.79
C GLN A 148 -20.20 -0.24 -1.99
N LYS A 149 -20.76 0.32 -3.07
CA LYS A 149 -22.19 0.23 -3.38
C LYS A 149 -22.65 -1.22 -3.49
N LYS A 150 -21.86 -2.09 -4.13
CA LYS A 150 -22.15 -3.54 -4.20
C LYS A 150 -22.15 -4.22 -2.83
N ILE A 151 -21.25 -3.81 -1.93
CA ILE A 151 -21.24 -4.30 -0.55
C ILE A 151 -22.52 -3.87 0.17
N ASP A 152 -22.92 -2.61 0.02
CA ASP A 152 -24.13 -2.06 0.66
C ASP A 152 -25.40 -2.74 0.14
N GLU A 153 -25.49 -3.02 -1.17
CA GLU A 153 -26.58 -3.80 -1.79
C GLU A 153 -26.66 -5.21 -1.20
N ILE A 154 -25.53 -5.89 -1.00
CA ILE A 154 -25.51 -7.23 -0.36
C ILE A 154 -25.92 -7.13 1.10
N CYS A 155 -25.49 -6.10 1.84
CA CYS A 155 -25.93 -5.87 3.22
C CYS A 155 -27.46 -5.72 3.31
N VAL A 156 -28.06 -4.98 2.38
CA VAL A 156 -29.53 -4.82 2.32
C VAL A 156 -30.20 -6.18 2.04
N LYS A 157 -29.67 -6.98 1.10
CA LYS A 157 -30.21 -8.32 0.82
C LYS A 157 -30.16 -9.26 2.02
N ILE A 158 -29.04 -9.27 2.77
CA ILE A 158 -28.93 -10.07 4.00
C ILE A 158 -29.97 -9.61 5.03
N LYS A 159 -30.15 -8.29 5.21
CA LYS A 159 -31.17 -7.76 6.12
C LYS A 159 -32.59 -8.17 5.72
N LEU A 160 -32.91 -8.13 4.43
CA LEU A 160 -34.21 -8.55 3.93
C LEU A 160 -34.44 -10.05 4.15
N ASN A 161 -33.48 -10.90 3.80
CA ASN A 161 -33.58 -12.35 4.04
C ASN A 161 -33.78 -12.68 5.52
N ASN A 162 -33.12 -11.96 6.43
CA ASN A 162 -33.25 -12.18 7.87
C ASN A 162 -34.64 -11.82 8.43
N ASN A 163 -35.36 -10.92 7.75
CA ASN A 163 -36.69 -10.48 8.17
C ASN A 163 -37.82 -11.22 7.45
N ASP A 164 -37.51 -12.04 6.45
CA ASP A 164 -38.51 -12.76 5.65
C ASP A 164 -38.88 -14.08 6.32
N LEU A 165 -40.06 -14.10 6.95
CA LEU A 165 -40.61 -15.27 7.66
C LEU A 165 -41.10 -16.38 6.70
N ALA A 166 -41.18 -16.13 5.40
CA ALA A 166 -41.68 -17.09 4.41
C ALA A 166 -40.60 -18.05 3.89
N ILE A 167 -39.31 -17.79 4.18
CA ILE A 167 -38.20 -18.59 3.68
C ILE A 167 -37.98 -19.82 4.57
N THR A 168 -37.95 -21.01 3.97
CA THR A 168 -37.55 -22.25 4.66
C THR A 168 -36.12 -22.13 5.21
N GLU A 169 -35.89 -22.62 6.42
CA GLU A 169 -34.62 -22.49 7.14
C GLU A 169 -33.39 -22.90 6.29
N ASP A 170 -33.44 -24.05 5.62
CA ASP A 170 -32.33 -24.50 4.75
C ASP A 170 -32.01 -23.55 3.59
N LYS A 171 -33.05 -23.00 2.96
CA LYS A 171 -32.90 -22.04 1.85
C LYS A 171 -32.33 -20.71 2.35
N TRP A 172 -32.75 -20.30 3.54
CA TRP A 172 -32.25 -19.09 4.20
C TRP A 172 -30.75 -19.23 4.52
N ILE A 173 -30.35 -20.34 5.16
CA ILE A 173 -28.95 -20.60 5.53
C ILE A 173 -28.08 -20.58 4.27
N LEU A 174 -28.45 -21.34 3.24
CA LEU A 174 -27.66 -21.43 2.01
C LEU A 174 -27.50 -20.07 1.33
N SER A 175 -28.59 -19.30 1.21
CA SER A 175 -28.59 -17.96 0.61
C SER A 175 -27.68 -16.99 1.38
N ASN A 176 -27.81 -16.95 2.71
CA ASN A 176 -27.03 -16.06 3.55
C ASN A 176 -25.54 -16.40 3.55
N VAL A 177 -25.17 -17.68 3.58
CA VAL A 177 -23.76 -18.11 3.48
C VAL A 177 -23.14 -17.64 2.17
N VAL A 178 -23.86 -17.78 1.05
CA VAL A 178 -23.39 -17.32 -0.27
C VAL A 178 -23.23 -15.79 -0.31
N LEU A 179 -24.20 -15.05 0.22
CA LEU A 179 -24.16 -13.59 0.26
C LEU A 179 -23.02 -13.08 1.16
N GLN A 180 -22.84 -13.67 2.34
CA GLN A 180 -21.74 -13.33 3.25
C GLN A 180 -20.38 -13.62 2.61
N LYS A 181 -20.21 -14.79 1.98
CA LYS A 181 -18.96 -15.13 1.27
C LYS A 181 -18.63 -14.09 0.19
N LYS A 182 -19.63 -13.68 -0.60
CA LYS A 182 -19.46 -12.66 -1.64
C LYS A 182 -19.15 -11.27 -1.05
N MET A 183 -19.76 -10.91 0.07
CA MET A 183 -19.48 -9.68 0.80
C MET A 183 -18.02 -9.65 1.28
N VAL A 184 -17.54 -10.73 1.89
CA VAL A 184 -16.16 -10.84 2.39
C VAL A 184 -15.16 -10.73 1.24
N GLN A 185 -15.44 -11.36 0.09
CA GLN A 185 -14.60 -11.25 -1.11
C GLN A 185 -14.45 -9.79 -1.57
N LEU A 186 -15.57 -9.07 -1.73
CA LEU A 186 -15.54 -7.66 -2.17
C LEU A 186 -14.85 -6.74 -1.16
N ILE A 187 -15.04 -6.97 0.15
CA ILE A 187 -14.32 -6.22 1.20
C ILE A 187 -12.82 -6.48 1.10
N SER A 188 -12.42 -7.73 0.90
CA SER A 188 -11.02 -8.11 0.72
C SER A 188 -10.41 -7.39 -0.48
N GLU A 189 -11.06 -7.43 -1.64
CA GLU A 189 -10.60 -6.75 -2.86
C GLU A 189 -10.49 -5.22 -2.71
N ARG A 190 -11.42 -4.61 -1.98
CA ARG A 190 -11.41 -3.17 -1.69
C ARG A 190 -10.26 -2.78 -0.76
N ASP A 191 -10.06 -3.53 0.33
CA ASP A 191 -9.23 -3.11 1.46
C ASP A 191 -7.86 -3.79 1.54
N GLN A 192 -7.53 -4.76 0.70
CA GLN A 192 -6.26 -5.50 0.78
C GLN A 192 -5.02 -4.59 0.90
N GLY A 193 -4.93 -3.54 0.07
CA GLY A 193 -3.82 -2.59 0.13
C GLY A 193 -3.79 -1.76 1.43
N LYS A 194 -4.96 -1.42 1.99
CA LYS A 194 -5.05 -0.74 3.30
C LYS A 194 -4.61 -1.67 4.42
N ARG A 195 -5.03 -2.94 4.39
CA ARG A 195 -4.65 -3.95 5.39
C ARG A 195 -3.15 -4.18 5.41
N GLN A 196 -2.51 -4.31 4.25
CA GLN A 196 -1.05 -4.41 4.14
C GLN A 196 -0.36 -3.16 4.71
N THR A 197 -0.86 -1.98 4.38
CA THR A 197 -0.31 -0.71 4.91
C THR A 197 -0.46 -0.64 6.44
N ILE A 198 -1.60 -1.06 6.98
CA ILE A 198 -1.83 -1.11 8.43
C ILE A 198 -0.89 -2.12 9.08
N ALA A 199 -0.75 -3.33 8.53
CA ALA A 199 0.15 -4.35 9.07
C ALA A 199 1.59 -3.85 9.12
N VAL A 200 2.08 -3.22 8.05
CA VAL A 200 3.41 -2.60 8.01
C VAL A 200 3.54 -1.48 9.05
N ASN A 201 2.52 -0.63 9.19
CA ASN A 201 2.54 0.41 10.22
C ASN A 201 2.50 -0.16 11.64
N CYS A 202 1.79 -1.28 11.88
CA CYS A 202 1.86 -1.98 13.15
C CYS A 202 3.30 -2.44 13.39
N CYS A 203 3.90 -3.23 12.49
CA CYS A 203 5.29 -3.68 12.65
C CYS A 203 6.28 -2.53 12.89
N LEU A 204 6.14 -1.42 12.17
CA LEU A 204 7.09 -0.30 12.24
C LEU A 204 6.87 0.66 13.39
N LYS A 205 5.63 0.81 13.88
CA LYS A 205 5.24 1.92 14.76
C LYS A 205 4.59 1.49 16.07
N PHE A 206 4.30 0.20 16.28
CA PHE A 206 3.73 -0.23 17.56
C PHE A 206 4.74 -0.18 18.72
N GLU A 207 6.03 -0.14 18.42
CA GLU A 207 7.12 -0.04 19.39
C GLU A 207 7.54 1.42 19.67
N ILE A 208 6.96 2.36 18.93
CA ILE A 208 7.24 3.79 19.05
C ILE A 208 5.98 4.47 19.55
N ASN A 209 6.08 5.33 20.56
CA ASN A 209 4.95 6.10 21.08
C ASN A 209 4.55 7.24 20.10
N ASP A 210 4.14 6.85 18.89
CA ASP A 210 3.66 7.72 17.80
C ASP A 210 2.12 7.82 17.86
N LYS A 211 1.56 8.82 17.17
CA LYS A 211 0.11 9.03 17.00
C LYS A 211 -0.62 7.77 16.53
N PHE A 212 0.06 6.91 15.76
CA PHE A 212 -0.49 5.62 15.35
C PHE A 212 -0.76 4.70 16.54
N TRP A 213 0.20 4.56 17.46
CA TRP A 213 0.08 3.77 18.68
C TRP A 213 -1.04 4.29 19.58
N THR A 214 -1.06 5.60 19.86
CA THR A 214 -2.11 6.22 20.70
C THR A 214 -3.51 6.00 20.11
N LYS A 215 -3.63 6.05 18.78
CA LYS A 215 -4.92 5.85 18.09
C LYS A 215 -5.32 4.37 18.03
N ALA A 216 -4.36 3.45 17.95
CA ALA A 216 -4.62 2.01 17.95
C ALA A 216 -5.06 1.52 19.35
N ALA A 217 -4.48 2.06 20.42
CA ALA A 217 -4.85 1.76 21.80
C ALA A 217 -6.18 2.39 22.24
N LYS A 218 -6.68 3.40 21.50
CA LYS A 218 -7.94 4.07 21.82
C LYS A 218 -9.12 3.11 21.64
N GLU A 219 -9.82 2.82 22.74
CA GLU A 219 -11.04 2.02 22.74
C GLU A 219 -12.08 2.62 21.77
N LYS A 220 -12.60 1.78 20.87
CA LYS A 220 -13.72 2.14 20.00
C LYS A 220 -15.02 1.75 20.69
N LYS A 221 -15.51 2.63 21.56
CA LYS A 221 -16.85 2.47 22.13
C LYS A 221 -17.86 2.35 21.00
N LEU A 222 -18.71 1.32 21.08
CA LEU A 222 -19.89 1.22 20.22
C LEU A 222 -20.71 2.51 20.42
N ARG A 223 -21.39 2.98 19.35
CA ARG A 223 -22.36 4.07 19.54
C ARG A 223 -23.42 3.59 20.53
N ASP A 224 -23.70 4.39 21.56
CA ASP A 224 -24.75 4.08 22.53
C ASP A 224 -26.05 3.82 21.78
N VAL A 225 -26.66 2.66 22.05
CA VAL A 225 -27.95 2.31 21.48
C VAL A 225 -29.01 3.03 22.31
N ILE A 226 -29.54 4.13 21.77
CA ILE A 226 -30.69 4.80 22.37
C ILE A 226 -31.90 3.89 22.18
N ARG A 227 -32.37 3.26 23.26
CA ARG A 227 -33.64 2.54 23.26
C ARG A 227 -34.76 3.58 23.27
N MET A 228 -35.68 3.45 22.33
CA MET A 228 -36.84 4.34 22.22
C MET A 228 -38.10 3.49 22.15
N MET A 229 -39.08 3.81 22.99
CA MET A 229 -40.36 3.12 23.09
C MET A 229 -41.41 3.88 22.28
N GLN A 230 -42.22 3.18 21.50
CA GLN A 230 -43.33 3.80 20.78
C GLN A 230 -44.43 4.18 21.77
N ILE A 231 -44.94 5.42 21.68
CA ILE A 231 -46.06 5.88 22.49
C ILE A 231 -47.34 5.19 21.98
N PRO A 232 -48.07 4.43 22.83
CA PRO A 232 -49.30 3.79 22.41
C PRO A 232 -50.35 4.82 21.96
N GLY A 233 -50.94 4.62 20.77
CA GLY A 233 -52.05 5.45 20.29
C GLY A 233 -51.69 6.77 19.59
N SER A 234 -50.41 7.10 19.41
CA SER A 234 -50.03 8.32 18.68
C SER A 234 -50.19 8.16 17.16
N ALA A 235 -50.90 9.09 16.52
CA ALA A 235 -50.96 9.23 15.05
C ALA A 235 -50.57 10.67 14.65
N PRO A 236 -49.40 10.88 14.02
CA PRO A 236 -48.40 9.90 13.59
C PRO A 236 -47.63 9.25 14.75
N ALA A 237 -46.94 8.13 14.47
CA ALA A 237 -46.18 7.37 15.47
C ALA A 237 -45.08 8.23 16.11
N ALA A 238 -45.17 8.42 17.43
CA ALA A 238 -44.21 9.12 18.27
C ALA A 238 -43.43 8.12 19.14
N TYR A 239 -42.17 8.44 19.44
CA TYR A 239 -41.27 7.60 20.21
C TYR A 239 -40.67 8.42 21.37
N THR A 240 -40.56 7.82 22.55
CA THR A 240 -39.94 8.42 23.73
C THR A 240 -38.70 7.64 24.16
N THR A 241 -37.72 8.33 24.73
CA THR A 241 -36.53 7.75 25.37
C THR A 241 -36.68 7.69 26.89
N GLU A 242 -37.77 8.21 27.44
CA GLU A 242 -38.08 8.16 28.86
C GLU A 242 -38.63 6.78 29.21
N THR A 243 -37.93 6.09 30.11
CA THR A 243 -38.38 4.87 30.79
C THR A 243 -39.16 5.22 32.05
#